data_AF-A0A852UC43-F1
#
_entry.id   AF-A0A852UC43-F1
#
_cell.length_a   1.000
_cell.length_b   1.000
_cell.length_c   1.000
_cell.angle_alpha   90.00
_cell.angle_beta   90.00
_cell.angle_gamma   90.00
#
_symmetry.space_group_name_H-M   'P 1'
#
loop_
_entity.id
_entity.type
_entity.pdbx_description
1 polymer ?
#
loop_
_entity_poly.entity_id
_entity_poly.type
_entity_poly.pdbx_seq_one_letter_code
_entity_poly.pdbx_strand_id
1 'polypeptide(L)'
;MSKRRSRSKAPELDSRCFVQVRSQPSLGVETSTGTTWVGVDQQVGHGSADALFELTAEQYVGELVWDSVKPGFVGECWSGKHDDLRLFDPRGGSWYPEQWVPARTRMFPPRVDGEIWHHVDALGEAPDSERATVSRALAGGTEDVTVDAGRVAGIRFTLRGDPAYPRPAGLIAGLGAGASRAQVSAVLGASIEADSDVHGLEGDRVRLGYEAEGLAEVILERPAAQPVPDGPMRLLLEMLGEPEGGFAWTRGVELLGEVRRRWAVSSGFPRHLLEFDCGAEVQVEDARVLSVRLRPSPEVDTEPWAAETPPVRSPRWPGTRDETRRAFGAPLATTGRMELRRFGTCDLMTEYSSHEADAAVTELTALPTGVSVSHRIHRWRSGEFTMFLDALGQPEAHPLVLAVGRLDGVDLSFRDGRLERVEIGGAVSRAERFAAFVDGTPARPTREELPFGVPTYIGEHDDLRDFEQGWIHVHARDGVHITTIAVSLEQPEDIDVHLWLPHRDR
;
A
#
# COMPACT_ATOMS: atom_id res chain seq x y z
N MET A 1 -57.11 28.03 17.53
CA MET A 1 -55.93 27.81 18.40
C MET A 1 -55.17 26.61 17.84
N SER A 2 -54.17 26.77 16.97
CA SER A 2 -52.72 26.94 17.29
C SER A 2 -52.23 25.87 18.28
N LYS A 3 -51.28 24.99 17.95
CA LYS A 3 -49.93 25.30 17.44
C LYS A 3 -49.36 24.20 16.53
N ARG A 4 -48.62 24.68 15.52
CA ARG A 4 -47.61 24.01 14.70
C ARG A 4 -46.75 23.02 15.50
N ARG A 5 -46.61 21.78 15.02
CA ARG A 5 -45.41 20.98 15.29
C ARG A 5 -44.30 21.46 14.35
N SER A 6 -43.23 21.92 14.99
CA SER A 6 -41.99 22.39 14.40
C SER A 6 -41.40 21.34 13.47
N ARG A 7 -40.92 21.80 12.31
CA ARG A 7 -40.10 21.06 11.35
C ARG A 7 -38.96 20.34 12.08
N SER A 8 -38.82 19.04 11.86
CA SER A 8 -37.54 18.36 12.01
C SER A 8 -36.59 18.98 10.99
N LYS A 9 -35.59 19.73 11.45
CA LYS A 9 -34.39 19.96 10.63
C LYS A 9 -33.79 18.57 10.40
N ALA A 10 -33.68 18.16 9.14
CA ALA A 10 -32.69 17.16 8.79
C ALA A 10 -31.33 17.67 9.32
N PRO A 11 -30.48 16.81 9.92
CA PRO A 11 -29.12 17.21 10.20
C PRO A 11 -28.51 17.72 8.88
N GLU A 12 -27.98 18.95 8.90
CA GLU A 12 -27.10 19.41 7.83
C GLU A 12 -26.00 18.36 7.69
N LEU A 13 -25.83 17.79 6.50
CA LEU A 13 -24.67 16.96 6.16
C LEU A 13 -23.43 17.81 6.47
N ASP A 14 -22.66 17.37 7.45
CA ASP A 14 -21.55 18.11 8.03
C ASP A 14 -20.29 17.58 7.35
N SER A 15 -20.02 18.08 6.14
CA SER A 15 -18.98 17.60 5.22
C SER A 15 -17.56 17.87 5.72
N ARG A 16 -17.20 17.31 6.88
CA ARG A 16 -15.89 17.46 7.51
C ARG A 16 -14.96 16.39 7.00
N CYS A 17 -13.99 16.80 6.19
CA CYS A 17 -12.89 15.95 5.75
C CYS A 17 -11.70 16.14 6.69
N PHE A 18 -11.35 15.09 7.42
CA PHE A 18 -10.11 15.03 8.19
C PHE A 18 -8.98 14.48 7.34
N VAL A 19 -7.86 15.20 7.32
CA VAL A 19 -6.64 14.78 6.65
C VAL A 19 -5.59 14.48 7.71
N GLN A 20 -5.29 13.19 7.86
CA GLN A 20 -4.28 12.70 8.78
C GLN A 20 -2.88 12.96 8.22
N VAL A 21 -2.04 13.63 9.00
CA VAL A 21 -0.65 13.99 8.66
C VAL A 21 0.34 12.98 9.25
N ARG A 22 0.03 12.42 10.43
CA ARG A 22 0.80 11.34 11.06
C ARG A 22 -0.15 10.28 11.61
N SER A 23 0.23 9.01 11.47
CA SER A 23 -0.62 7.88 11.85
C SER A 23 -0.48 7.45 13.32
N GLN A 24 0.68 7.70 13.93
CA GLN A 24 0.98 7.28 15.31
C GLN A 24 1.66 8.41 16.10
N PRO A 25 0.94 9.10 17.00
CA PRO A 25 -0.53 9.08 17.15
C PRO A 25 -1.22 9.67 15.90
N SER A 26 -2.51 9.42 15.74
CA SER A 26 -3.30 10.01 14.67
C SER A 26 -3.36 11.52 14.83
N LEU A 27 -2.68 12.27 13.99
CA LEU A 27 -2.54 13.73 14.07
C LEU A 27 -2.84 14.33 12.72
N GLY A 28 -3.60 15.43 12.65
CA GLY A 28 -3.91 16.06 11.36
C GLY A 28 -4.83 17.26 11.46
N VAL A 29 -5.50 17.55 10.34
CA VAL A 29 -6.28 18.77 10.13
C VAL A 29 -7.68 18.44 9.60
N GLU A 30 -8.71 19.04 10.20
CA GLU A 30 -10.03 19.12 9.59
C GLU A 30 -10.06 20.26 8.57
N THR A 31 -10.10 19.92 7.27
CA THR A 31 -9.92 20.90 6.19
C THR A 31 -11.05 21.91 6.03
N SER A 32 -12.26 21.59 6.50
CA SER A 32 -13.43 22.47 6.48
C SER A 32 -13.31 23.66 7.45
N THR A 33 -12.67 23.44 8.60
CA THR A 33 -12.58 24.42 9.69
C THR A 33 -11.15 24.92 9.91
N GLY A 34 -10.16 24.18 9.42
CA GLY A 34 -8.74 24.40 9.71
C GLY A 34 -8.30 23.90 11.08
N THR A 35 -9.22 23.32 11.87
CA THR A 35 -8.95 22.82 13.22
C THR A 35 -8.00 21.64 13.19
N THR A 36 -6.92 21.73 13.95
CA THR A 36 -5.96 20.65 14.17
C THR A 36 -6.36 19.79 15.35
N TRP A 37 -6.16 18.48 15.28
CA TRP A 37 -6.44 17.60 16.41
C TRP A 37 -5.53 16.37 16.47
N VAL A 38 -5.47 15.76 17.65
CA VAL A 38 -4.80 14.47 17.90
C VAL A 38 -5.77 13.42 18.45
N GLY A 39 -5.65 12.22 17.91
CA GLY A 39 -6.33 11.02 18.38
C GLY A 39 -5.48 10.28 19.40
N VAL A 40 -6.11 9.90 20.50
CA VAL A 40 -5.48 9.33 21.68
C VAL A 40 -6.27 8.10 22.10
N ASP A 41 -5.57 6.98 22.33
CA ASP A 41 -6.17 5.72 22.79
C ASP A 41 -6.20 5.67 24.32
N GLN A 42 -7.24 6.19 24.96
CA GLN A 42 -7.41 6.18 26.41
C GLN A 42 -7.69 4.77 26.98
N GLN A 43 -8.00 3.77 26.15
CA GLN A 43 -8.23 2.39 26.55
C GLN A 43 -7.01 1.51 26.20
N VAL A 44 -6.18 1.23 27.21
CA VAL A 44 -4.96 0.42 27.08
C VAL A 44 -5.18 -0.84 26.21
N GLY A 45 -4.55 -0.88 25.03
CA GLY A 45 -4.30 -2.11 24.27
C GLY A 45 -5.05 -2.29 22.95
N HIS A 46 -5.81 -1.31 22.47
CA HIS A 46 -6.65 -1.49 21.26
C HIS A 46 -6.16 -0.76 20.00
N GLY A 47 -5.27 0.23 20.11
CA GLY A 47 -4.61 0.84 18.95
C GLY A 47 -5.53 1.67 18.04
N SER A 48 -6.79 1.86 18.43
CA SER A 48 -7.74 2.79 17.84
C SER A 48 -7.79 4.05 18.70
N ALA A 49 -7.67 5.24 18.10
CA ALA A 49 -7.89 6.49 18.82
C ALA A 49 -9.36 6.58 19.25
N ASP A 50 -9.65 6.37 20.54
CA ASP A 50 -11.01 6.37 21.10
C ASP A 50 -11.41 7.75 21.68
N ALA A 51 -10.46 8.69 21.80
CA ALA A 51 -10.68 10.10 22.13
C ALA A 51 -9.95 11.03 21.14
N LEU A 52 -10.57 12.17 20.81
CA LEU A 52 -9.99 13.20 19.93
C LEU A 52 -9.88 14.53 20.68
N PHE A 53 -8.75 15.22 20.54
CA PHE A 53 -8.45 16.49 21.23
C PHE A 53 -8.06 17.57 20.23
N GLU A 54 -8.70 18.74 20.32
CA GLU A 54 -8.31 19.94 19.58
C GLU A 54 -6.91 20.40 20.02
N LEU A 55 -6.14 20.88 19.06
CA LEU A 55 -4.78 21.39 19.27
C LEU A 55 -4.71 22.87 18.93
N THR A 56 -3.99 23.64 19.75
CA THR A 56 -3.48 24.93 19.29
C THR A 56 -2.41 24.74 18.22
N ALA A 57 -2.07 25.79 17.47
CA ALA A 57 -1.01 25.75 16.47
C ALA A 57 0.33 25.31 17.08
N GLU A 58 0.67 25.79 18.29
CA GLU A 58 1.89 25.42 19.00
C GLU A 58 1.88 23.95 19.43
N GLN A 59 0.75 23.43 19.89
CA GLN A 59 0.60 22.02 20.27
C GLN A 59 0.69 21.12 19.04
N TYR A 60 0.05 21.50 17.93
CA TYR A 60 0.12 20.76 16.67
C TYR A 60 1.56 20.65 16.15
N VAL A 61 2.28 21.76 16.10
CA VAL A 61 3.70 21.77 15.68
C VAL A 61 4.57 21.02 16.67
N GLY A 62 4.33 21.18 17.98
CA GLY A 62 5.07 20.47 19.02
C GLY A 62 4.89 18.95 18.90
N GLU A 63 3.67 18.49 18.64
CA GLU A 63 3.37 17.09 18.42
C GLU A 63 4.02 16.58 17.12
N LEU A 64 3.99 17.33 16.01
CA LEU A 64 4.69 16.94 14.77
C LEU A 64 6.20 16.71 14.97
N VAL A 65 6.85 17.43 15.88
CA VAL A 65 8.30 17.32 16.15
C VAL A 65 8.61 16.27 17.25
N TRP A 66 7.61 15.76 17.95
CA TRP A 66 7.78 14.92 19.13
C TRP A 66 8.32 13.51 18.81
N ASP A 67 9.33 13.08 19.56
CA ASP A 67 10.09 11.83 19.34
C ASP A 67 9.92 10.77 20.44
N SER A 68 8.83 10.84 21.22
CA SER A 68 8.41 9.88 22.27
C SER A 68 9.13 9.90 23.64
N VAL A 69 10.14 10.75 23.85
CA VAL A 69 11.01 10.68 25.06
C VAL A 69 10.51 11.48 26.27
N LYS A 70 9.58 12.42 26.11
CA LYS A 70 8.96 13.20 27.22
C LYS A 70 7.43 13.10 27.16
N PRO A 71 6.70 13.26 28.27
CA PRO A 71 5.24 13.34 28.20
C PRO A 71 4.85 14.59 27.38
N GLY A 72 4.52 14.37 26.10
CA GLY A 72 3.95 15.40 25.22
C GLY A 72 2.48 15.67 25.58
N PHE A 73 1.82 16.51 24.78
CA PHE A 73 0.39 16.82 24.96
C PHE A 73 -0.45 15.55 24.89
N VAL A 74 -0.07 14.58 24.06
CA VAL A 74 -0.70 13.24 24.00
C VAL A 74 -0.63 12.51 25.35
N GLY A 75 0.50 12.57 26.04
CA GLY A 75 0.65 11.97 27.37
C GLY A 75 -0.21 12.68 28.43
N GLU A 76 -0.40 13.99 28.29
CA GLU A 76 -1.28 14.76 29.16
C GLU A 76 -2.76 14.43 28.91
N CYS A 77 -3.16 14.25 27.65
CA CYS A 77 -4.48 13.76 27.26
C CYS A 77 -4.75 12.34 27.78
N TRP A 78 -3.75 11.46 27.75
CA TRP A 78 -3.80 10.13 28.40
C TRP A 78 -4.08 10.22 29.90
N SER A 79 -3.48 11.20 30.58
CA SER A 79 -3.68 11.40 32.02
C SER A 79 -4.97 12.14 32.38
N GLY A 80 -5.82 12.48 31.40
CA GLY A 80 -7.10 13.18 31.59
C GLY A 80 -6.97 14.65 31.95
N LYS A 81 -5.84 15.30 31.61
CA LYS A 81 -5.58 16.71 31.98
C LYS A 81 -6.30 17.73 31.09
N HIS A 82 -6.66 17.35 29.86
CA HIS A 82 -7.17 18.24 28.81
C HIS A 82 -8.59 17.88 28.35
N ASP A 83 -9.45 17.43 29.28
CA ASP A 83 -10.85 17.12 28.97
C ASP A 83 -11.63 18.34 28.43
N ASP A 84 -11.15 19.56 28.67
CA ASP A 84 -11.66 20.81 28.11
C ASP A 84 -11.41 20.98 26.61
N LEU A 85 -10.38 20.34 26.06
CA LEU A 85 -10.04 20.34 24.63
C LEU A 85 -10.58 19.11 23.90
N ARG A 86 -11.35 18.25 24.59
CA ARG A 86 -11.83 16.98 24.07
C ARG A 86 -13.00 17.21 23.11
N LEU A 87 -12.77 16.91 21.84
CA LEU A 87 -13.77 16.96 20.77
C LEU A 87 -14.68 15.72 20.80
N PHE A 88 -14.15 14.57 21.24
CA PHE A 88 -14.85 13.29 21.22
C PHE A 88 -14.61 12.45 22.48
N ASP A 89 -15.70 11.87 23.02
CA ASP A 89 -15.67 10.99 24.20
C ASP A 89 -15.92 9.52 23.79
N PRO A 90 -15.05 8.57 24.20
CA PRO A 90 -15.21 7.14 23.93
C PRO A 90 -16.50 6.52 24.51
N ARG A 91 -17.17 7.18 25.45
CA ARG A 91 -18.33 6.65 26.20
C ARG A 91 -19.69 6.97 25.61
N GLY A 92 -19.79 7.63 24.46
CA GLY A 92 -21.07 7.77 23.77
C GLY A 92 -21.28 9.10 23.05
N GLY A 93 -20.65 9.21 21.89
CA GLY A 93 -21.08 10.05 20.77
C GLY A 93 -20.70 9.32 19.49
N SER A 94 -21.41 9.50 18.39
CA SER A 94 -21.08 8.90 17.09
C SER A 94 -20.51 9.98 16.16
N TRP A 95 -19.51 10.72 16.63
CA TRP A 95 -18.85 11.73 15.80
C TRP A 95 -17.53 11.16 15.28
N TYR A 96 -17.57 10.76 14.02
CA TYR A 96 -16.41 10.53 13.17
C TYR A 96 -16.49 11.57 12.05
N PRO A 97 -15.36 12.06 11.52
CA PRO A 97 -15.42 12.88 10.32
C PRO A 97 -16.14 12.08 9.22
N GLU A 98 -16.98 12.75 8.42
CA GLU A 98 -17.70 12.09 7.32
C GLU A 98 -16.72 11.48 6.31
N GLN A 99 -15.55 12.10 6.16
CA GLN A 99 -14.46 11.60 5.35
C GLN A 99 -13.15 11.60 6.14
N TRP A 100 -12.44 10.48 6.11
CA TRP A 100 -11.11 10.34 6.71
C TRP A 100 -10.09 10.02 5.63
N VAL A 101 -9.13 10.92 5.44
CA VAL A 101 -7.99 10.70 4.53
C VAL A 101 -6.79 10.29 5.37
N PRO A 102 -6.37 9.02 5.36
CA PRO A 102 -5.27 8.53 6.18
C PRO A 102 -3.92 9.07 5.68
N ALA A 103 -2.96 9.19 6.60
CA ALA A 103 -1.59 9.46 6.23
C ALA A 103 -1.06 8.26 5.44
N ARG A 104 -0.54 8.52 4.24
CA ARG A 104 0.01 7.45 3.41
C ARG A 104 1.19 6.79 4.11
N THR A 105 1.16 5.45 4.21
CA THR A 105 2.33 4.70 4.68
C THR A 105 3.45 4.82 3.65
N ARG A 106 4.65 5.19 4.09
CA ARG A 106 5.82 5.33 3.23
C ARG A 106 6.74 4.14 3.44
N MET A 107 7.12 3.46 2.35
CA MET A 107 8.09 2.36 2.41
C MET A 107 9.48 2.86 2.80
N PHE A 108 9.88 4.00 2.23
CA PHE A 108 11.11 4.69 2.61
C PHE A 108 10.80 5.60 3.81
N PRO A 109 11.46 5.44 4.97
CA PRO A 109 11.17 6.24 6.15
C PRO A 109 11.29 7.75 5.85
N PRO A 110 10.24 8.54 6.16
CA PRO A 110 10.29 9.98 5.96
C PRO A 110 11.34 10.61 6.88
N ARG A 111 12.08 11.59 6.35
CA ARG A 111 13.09 12.33 7.13
C ARG A 111 12.47 13.37 8.06
N VAL A 112 11.33 13.93 7.66
CA VAL A 112 10.61 15.00 8.34
C VAL A 112 9.15 14.62 8.44
N ASP A 113 8.46 15.18 9.42
CA ASP A 113 7.00 15.16 9.51
C ASP A 113 6.40 16.47 8.96
N GLY A 114 5.09 16.49 8.75
CA GLY A 114 4.34 17.68 8.35
C GLY A 114 3.41 17.47 7.17
N GLU A 115 2.60 18.49 6.88
CA GLU A 115 1.60 18.49 5.81
C GLU A 115 2.23 18.38 4.42
N ILE A 116 3.52 18.67 4.28
CA ILE A 116 4.29 18.60 3.04
C ILE A 116 4.11 17.29 2.28
N TRP A 117 3.90 16.17 2.98
CA TRP A 117 3.76 14.86 2.35
C TRP A 117 2.50 14.71 1.52
N HIS A 118 1.38 15.36 1.90
CA HIS A 118 0.16 15.38 1.09
C HIS A 118 0.36 16.21 -0.19
N HIS A 119 1.19 17.25 -0.12
CA HIS A 119 1.53 18.05 -1.29
C HIS A 119 2.50 17.33 -2.22
N VAL A 120 3.46 16.58 -1.67
CA VAL A 120 4.34 15.71 -2.47
C VAL A 120 3.55 14.59 -3.15
N ASP A 121 2.56 14.01 -2.47
CA ASP A 121 1.69 12.98 -3.06
C ASP A 121 0.79 13.55 -4.17
N ALA A 122 0.50 14.86 -4.17
CA ALA A 122 -0.22 15.52 -5.25
C ALA A 122 0.63 15.84 -6.49
N LEU A 123 1.96 15.93 -6.35
CA LEU A 123 2.85 16.14 -7.50
C LEU A 123 2.69 14.97 -8.49
N GLY A 124 2.73 15.27 -9.78
CA GLY A 124 2.57 14.31 -10.89
C GLY A 124 1.15 13.78 -11.09
N GLU A 125 0.20 14.09 -10.20
CA GLU A 125 -1.19 13.70 -10.35
C GLU A 125 -1.98 14.69 -11.23
N ALA A 126 -3.15 14.27 -11.71
CA ALA A 126 -4.08 15.17 -12.37
C ALA A 126 -4.61 16.22 -11.35
N PRO A 127 -4.82 17.49 -11.74
CA PRO A 127 -5.29 18.56 -10.83
C PRO A 127 -6.65 18.32 -10.15
N ASP A 128 -7.46 17.41 -10.69
CA ASP A 128 -8.77 16.97 -10.21
C ASP A 128 -8.73 15.61 -9.50
N SER A 129 -7.54 15.00 -9.35
CA SER A 129 -7.37 13.78 -8.56
C SER A 129 -7.72 14.03 -7.09
N GLU A 130 -8.03 12.94 -6.36
CA GLU A 130 -8.26 12.98 -4.92
C GLU A 130 -7.06 13.60 -4.17
N ARG A 131 -5.84 13.18 -4.52
CA ARG A 131 -4.60 13.69 -3.90
C ARG A 131 -4.41 15.19 -4.12
N ALA A 132 -4.62 15.67 -5.34
CA ALA A 132 -4.55 17.10 -5.64
C ALA A 132 -5.65 17.90 -4.92
N THR A 133 -6.84 17.33 -4.78
CA THR A 133 -7.96 17.94 -4.06
C THR A 133 -7.67 18.04 -2.56
N VAL A 134 -7.14 16.98 -1.94
CA VAL A 134 -6.71 16.96 -0.53
C VAL A 134 -5.61 17.98 -0.28
N SER A 135 -4.59 18.03 -1.16
CA SER A 135 -3.51 19.01 -1.10
C SER A 135 -4.05 20.45 -1.13
N ARG A 136 -4.96 20.77 -2.06
CA ARG A 136 -5.60 22.09 -2.16
C ARG A 136 -6.43 22.44 -0.92
N ALA A 137 -7.15 21.47 -0.39
CA ALA A 137 -7.96 21.64 0.82
C ALA A 137 -7.09 21.95 2.05
N LEU A 138 -5.96 21.25 2.21
CA LEU A 138 -4.99 21.52 3.28
C LEU A 138 -4.40 22.93 3.19
N ALA A 139 -4.08 23.36 1.97
CA ALA A 139 -3.50 24.67 1.68
C ALA A 139 -4.50 25.83 1.73
N GLY A 140 -5.80 25.55 1.84
CA GLY A 140 -6.84 26.58 1.94
C GLY A 140 -6.95 27.50 0.72
N GLY A 141 -6.43 27.07 -0.45
CA GLY A 141 -6.41 27.87 -1.67
C GLY A 141 -5.35 28.99 -1.69
N THR A 142 -4.36 28.93 -0.80
CA THR A 142 -3.25 29.90 -0.72
C THR A 142 -2.05 29.49 -1.58
N GLU A 143 -2.05 28.28 -2.09
CA GLU A 143 -0.98 27.73 -2.91
C GLU A 143 -1.06 28.20 -4.37
N ASP A 144 0.09 28.33 -5.01
CA ASP A 144 0.20 28.57 -6.45
C ASP A 144 0.68 27.28 -7.14
N VAL A 145 -0.19 26.69 -7.97
CA VAL A 145 0.02 25.39 -8.61
C VAL A 145 0.43 25.57 -10.06
N THR A 146 1.58 25.02 -10.43
CA THR A 146 2.00 24.91 -11.83
C THR A 146 1.59 23.54 -12.38
N VAL A 147 0.91 23.53 -13.54
CA VAL A 147 0.49 22.32 -14.25
C VAL A 147 1.27 22.19 -15.54
N ASP A 148 1.87 21.03 -15.78
CA ASP A 148 2.53 20.67 -17.03
C ASP A 148 1.98 19.33 -17.55
N ALA A 149 1.73 19.25 -18.85
CA ALA A 149 1.14 18.08 -19.50
C ALA A 149 -0.12 17.50 -18.80
N GLY A 150 -0.95 18.38 -18.21
CA GLY A 150 -2.16 17.99 -17.48
C GLY A 150 -1.91 17.38 -16.09
N ARG A 151 -0.70 17.53 -15.55
CA ARG A 151 -0.29 17.03 -14.23
C ARG A 151 0.29 18.15 -13.38
N VAL A 152 0.14 18.06 -12.06
CA VAL A 152 0.73 19.00 -11.11
C VAL A 152 2.26 18.87 -11.16
N ALA A 153 2.95 19.90 -11.66
CA ALA A 153 4.40 19.90 -11.84
C ALA A 153 5.13 20.57 -10.66
N GLY A 154 4.49 21.55 -10.04
CA GLY A 154 5.02 22.21 -8.85
C GLY A 154 3.93 22.94 -8.05
N ILE A 155 4.24 23.18 -6.78
CA ILE A 155 3.35 23.86 -5.84
C ILE A 155 4.18 24.84 -5.03
N ARG A 156 3.78 26.11 -5.00
CA ARG A 156 4.43 27.18 -4.27
C ARG A 156 3.58 27.61 -3.08
N PHE A 157 4.23 27.73 -1.92
CA PHE A 157 3.63 28.14 -0.65
C PHE A 157 4.35 29.36 -0.10
N THR A 158 3.60 30.45 0.08
CA THR A 158 4.07 31.62 0.83
C THR A 158 3.92 31.35 2.33
N LEU A 159 4.93 31.67 3.15
CA LEU A 159 4.89 31.42 4.60
C LEU A 159 4.55 32.65 5.44
N ARG A 160 4.50 33.84 4.83
CA ARG A 160 4.32 35.13 5.49
C ARG A 160 3.36 36.04 4.73
N GLY A 161 2.67 36.91 5.45
CA GLY A 161 1.76 37.89 4.87
C GLY A 161 0.43 37.29 4.41
N ASP A 162 -0.28 38.02 3.57
CA ASP A 162 -1.51 37.58 2.92
C ASP A 162 -1.20 37.38 1.42
N PRO A 163 -1.30 36.16 0.85
CA PRO A 163 -1.87 34.93 1.42
C PRO A 163 -0.81 33.91 1.89
N ALA A 164 -0.50 33.87 3.19
CA ALA A 164 0.35 32.81 3.75
C ALA A 164 -0.40 31.47 3.86
N TYR A 165 0.35 30.38 3.75
CA TYR A 165 -0.11 29.02 4.03
C TYR A 165 -0.78 28.97 5.42
N PRO A 166 -1.93 28.30 5.60
CA PRO A 166 -2.71 28.37 6.85
C PRO A 166 -1.92 28.02 8.11
N ARG A 167 -0.97 27.09 8.01
CA ARG A 167 -0.14 26.60 9.13
C ARG A 167 1.33 26.53 8.71
N PRO A 168 2.05 27.67 8.59
CA PRO A 168 3.41 27.67 8.00
C PRO A 168 4.39 26.75 8.72
N ALA A 169 4.31 26.68 10.06
CA ALA A 169 5.16 25.81 10.87
C ALA A 169 4.71 24.32 10.89
N GLY A 170 3.50 24.03 10.40
CA GLY A 170 2.97 22.67 10.22
C GLY A 170 3.22 22.10 8.81
N LEU A 171 3.61 22.94 7.85
CA LEU A 171 3.95 22.51 6.49
C LEU A 171 5.13 21.53 6.53
N ILE A 172 6.26 21.94 7.08
CA ILE A 172 7.41 21.08 7.36
C ILE A 172 7.76 21.22 8.84
N ALA A 173 7.61 20.13 9.60
CA ALA A 173 7.84 20.14 11.04
C ALA A 173 9.26 20.63 11.37
N GLY A 174 9.35 21.56 12.32
CA GLY A 174 10.62 22.19 12.71
C GLY A 174 11.05 23.37 11.84
N LEU A 175 10.34 23.70 10.76
CA LEU A 175 10.59 24.87 9.92
C LEU A 175 9.39 25.81 9.92
N GLY A 176 9.56 26.97 10.56
CA GLY A 176 8.60 28.06 10.49
C GLY A 176 9.03 29.18 9.55
N ALA A 177 8.13 30.12 9.33
CA ALA A 177 8.43 31.40 8.71
C ALA A 177 9.62 32.09 9.42
N GLY A 178 10.64 32.48 8.68
CA GLY A 178 11.87 33.10 9.19
C GLY A 178 12.97 32.12 9.60
N ALA A 179 12.79 30.81 9.37
CA ALA A 179 13.85 29.84 9.62
C ALA A 179 15.14 30.22 8.87
N SER A 180 16.28 30.10 9.56
CA SER A 180 17.60 30.31 8.99
C SER A 180 18.03 29.13 8.12
N ARG A 181 18.99 29.34 7.21
CA ARG A 181 19.62 28.26 6.43
C ARG A 181 20.22 27.16 7.32
N ALA A 182 20.74 27.51 8.49
CA ALA A 182 21.28 26.54 9.45
C ALA A 182 20.17 25.63 10.01
N GLN A 183 19.01 26.20 10.37
CA GLN A 183 17.85 25.42 10.82
C GLN A 183 17.30 24.53 9.70
N VAL A 184 17.20 25.07 8.49
CA VAL A 184 16.80 24.31 7.29
C VAL A 184 17.72 23.11 7.06
N SER A 185 19.03 23.31 7.05
CA SER A 185 20.00 22.23 6.85
C SER A 185 19.95 21.18 7.96
N ALA A 186 19.58 21.57 9.19
CA ALA A 186 19.37 20.61 10.27
C ALA A 186 18.14 19.71 10.03
N VAL A 187 17.05 20.28 9.51
CA VAL A 187 15.78 19.57 9.26
C VAL A 187 15.83 18.79 7.95
N LEU A 188 16.01 19.46 6.82
CA LEU A 188 15.98 18.86 5.48
C LEU A 188 17.29 18.18 5.08
N GLY A 189 18.38 18.47 5.78
CA GLY A 189 19.72 18.00 5.42
C GLY A 189 20.45 18.91 4.46
N ALA A 190 21.60 18.43 3.96
CA ALA A 190 22.40 19.15 2.98
C ALA A 190 21.59 19.45 1.71
N SER A 191 21.89 20.58 1.09
CA SER A 191 21.36 20.93 -0.23
C SER A 191 21.84 19.94 -1.31
N ILE A 192 21.05 19.76 -2.36
CA ILE A 192 21.38 18.89 -3.50
C ILE A 192 22.60 19.44 -4.24
N GLU A 193 22.64 20.76 -4.46
CA GLU A 193 23.76 21.48 -5.05
C GLU A 193 24.44 22.33 -3.96
N ALA A 194 25.78 22.37 -3.99
CA ALA A 194 26.55 23.18 -3.04
C ALA A 194 26.12 24.66 -3.14
N ASP A 195 25.94 25.29 -1.99
CA ASP A 195 25.52 26.70 -1.86
C ASP A 195 24.16 27.03 -2.52
N SER A 196 23.29 26.04 -2.70
CA SER A 196 21.91 26.23 -3.16
C SER A 196 20.89 26.11 -2.03
N ASP A 197 19.74 26.76 -2.20
CA ASP A 197 18.58 26.65 -1.30
C ASP A 197 17.60 25.55 -1.78
N VAL A 198 18.15 24.46 -2.34
CA VAL A 198 17.38 23.33 -2.91
C VAL A 198 17.72 22.04 -2.18
N HIS A 199 16.71 21.41 -1.60
CA HIS A 199 16.80 20.17 -0.83
C HIS A 199 15.98 19.05 -1.47
N GLY A 200 16.29 17.79 -1.14
CA GLY A 200 15.57 16.63 -1.64
C GLY A 200 14.57 16.08 -0.64
N LEU A 201 13.38 15.71 -1.11
CA LEU A 201 12.37 14.98 -0.34
C LEU A 201 11.80 13.84 -1.19
N GLU A 202 12.21 12.59 -0.91
CA GLU A 202 11.89 11.40 -1.73
C GLU A 202 12.11 11.56 -3.25
N GLY A 203 13.11 12.35 -3.64
CA GLY A 203 13.42 12.61 -5.04
C GLY A 203 12.65 13.78 -5.67
N ASP A 204 11.67 14.34 -4.98
CA ASP A 204 11.10 15.65 -5.30
C ASP A 204 12.01 16.76 -4.71
N ARG A 205 11.95 17.96 -5.29
CA ARG A 205 12.78 19.10 -4.90
C ARG A 205 11.97 20.05 -4.03
N VAL A 206 12.60 20.50 -2.94
CA VAL A 206 12.12 21.56 -2.07
C VAL A 206 13.05 22.76 -2.27
N ARG A 207 12.61 23.76 -3.04
CA ARG A 207 13.33 25.03 -3.19
C ARG A 207 12.79 26.04 -2.19
N LEU A 208 13.70 26.75 -1.53
CA LEU A 208 13.38 27.68 -0.46
C LEU A 208 13.65 29.12 -0.89
N GLY A 209 12.69 30.00 -0.63
CA GLY A 209 12.83 31.45 -0.84
C GLY A 209 13.08 32.17 0.48
N TYR A 210 14.04 33.10 0.48
CA TYR A 210 14.43 33.85 1.67
C TYR A 210 14.20 35.35 1.49
N GLU A 211 13.69 35.98 2.54
CA GLU A 211 13.64 37.43 2.71
C GLU A 211 14.57 37.87 3.86
N ALA A 212 14.57 39.16 4.18
CA ALA A 212 15.42 39.73 5.23
C ALA A 212 15.22 39.06 6.61
N GLU A 213 14.00 38.58 6.89
CA GLU A 213 13.64 37.91 8.14
C GLU A 213 13.86 36.39 8.13
N GLY A 214 14.37 35.82 7.04
CA GLY A 214 14.62 34.39 6.87
C GLY A 214 13.66 33.72 5.88
N LEU A 215 13.38 32.43 6.08
CA LEU A 215 12.54 31.63 5.17
C LEU A 215 11.16 32.27 4.98
N ALA A 216 10.78 32.54 3.73
CA ALA A 216 9.52 33.17 3.37
C ALA A 216 8.68 32.30 2.44
N GLU A 217 9.28 31.31 1.77
CA GLU A 217 8.61 30.54 0.72
C GLU A 217 9.16 29.13 0.60
N VAL A 218 8.27 28.20 0.25
CA VAL A 218 8.59 26.80 -0.09
C VAL A 218 8.00 26.49 -1.46
N ILE A 219 8.82 25.99 -2.38
CA ILE A 219 8.39 25.51 -3.69
C ILE A 219 8.71 24.01 -3.77
N LEU A 220 7.67 23.22 -4.00
CA LEU A 220 7.78 21.81 -4.34
C LEU A 220 7.82 21.63 -5.85
N GLU A 221 8.75 20.83 -6.35
CA GLU A 221 8.86 20.52 -7.77
C GLU A 221 9.17 19.04 -7.97
N ARG A 222 8.53 18.44 -8.98
CA ARG A 222 8.92 17.11 -9.44
C ARG A 222 9.96 17.23 -10.56
N PRO A 223 11.19 16.70 -10.38
CA PRO A 223 12.16 16.63 -11.46
C PRO A 223 11.64 15.79 -12.63
N ALA A 224 12.22 16.01 -13.81
CA ALA A 224 12.00 15.13 -14.95
C ALA A 224 12.35 13.68 -14.59
N ALA A 225 11.50 12.74 -14.99
CA ALA A 225 11.69 11.34 -14.68
C ALA A 225 12.99 10.80 -15.27
N GLN A 226 13.75 10.06 -14.48
CA GLN A 226 14.89 9.31 -15.00
C GLN A 226 14.38 8.14 -15.85
N PRO A 227 15.05 7.81 -16.98
CA PRO A 227 14.68 6.65 -17.78
C PRO A 227 14.90 5.35 -16.98
N VAL A 228 14.13 4.32 -17.31
CA VAL A 228 14.30 2.98 -16.73
C VAL A 228 15.70 2.46 -17.08
N PRO A 229 16.46 1.91 -16.11
CA PRO A 229 17.81 1.38 -16.37
C PRO A 229 17.73 0.18 -17.32
N ASP A 230 18.74 0.02 -18.18
CA ASP A 230 18.83 -1.13 -19.07
C ASP A 230 19.08 -2.45 -18.32
N GLY A 231 18.89 -3.58 -19.04
CA GLY A 231 19.18 -4.92 -18.54
C GLY A 231 18.05 -5.55 -17.70
N PRO A 232 18.36 -6.54 -16.85
CA PRO A 232 17.35 -7.29 -16.08
C PRO A 232 16.43 -6.43 -15.21
N MET A 233 16.95 -5.33 -14.64
CA MET A 233 16.16 -4.43 -13.80
C MET A 233 15.04 -3.74 -14.60
N ARG A 234 15.26 -3.49 -15.90
CA ARG A 234 14.23 -2.96 -16.80
C ARG A 234 12.98 -3.81 -16.80
N LEU A 235 13.15 -5.13 -16.94
CA LEU A 235 12.05 -6.08 -17.05
C LEU A 235 11.24 -6.14 -15.76
N LEU A 236 11.90 -6.03 -14.61
CA LEU A 236 11.20 -6.00 -13.32
C LEU A 236 10.44 -4.70 -13.10
N LEU A 237 11.00 -3.55 -13.48
CA LEU A 237 10.33 -2.26 -13.37
C LEU A 237 9.16 -2.13 -14.35
N GLU A 238 9.33 -2.61 -15.59
CA GLU A 238 8.26 -2.66 -16.60
C GLU A 238 7.11 -3.60 -16.20
N MET A 239 7.38 -4.60 -15.34
CA MET A 239 6.36 -5.51 -14.82
C MET A 239 5.44 -4.85 -13.77
N LEU A 240 5.85 -3.75 -13.13
CA LEU A 240 5.04 -3.08 -12.11
C LEU A 240 3.79 -2.43 -12.71
N GLY A 241 2.64 -2.68 -12.10
CA GLY A 241 1.31 -2.22 -12.54
C GLY A 241 0.72 -3.03 -13.70
N GLU A 242 1.47 -3.95 -14.30
CA GLU A 242 1.01 -4.81 -15.38
C GLU A 242 0.14 -5.95 -14.83
N PRO A 243 -0.86 -6.40 -15.60
CA PRO A 243 -1.70 -7.51 -15.20
C PRO A 243 -0.87 -8.81 -15.15
N GLU A 244 -1.16 -9.68 -14.19
CA GLU A 244 -0.67 -11.06 -14.19
C GLU A 244 -1.12 -11.75 -15.49
N GLY A 245 -0.17 -12.39 -16.19
CA GLY A 245 -0.36 -12.94 -17.54
C GLY A 245 -0.15 -11.94 -18.70
N GLY A 246 0.09 -10.66 -18.40
CA GLY A 246 0.39 -9.61 -19.38
C GLY A 246 1.77 -9.75 -20.05
N PHE A 247 2.05 -8.92 -21.04
CA PHE A 247 3.29 -9.03 -21.83
C PHE A 247 4.55 -8.77 -20.99
N ALA A 248 4.57 -7.68 -20.21
CA ALA A 248 5.70 -7.36 -19.35
C ALA A 248 5.83 -8.36 -18.18
N TRP A 249 4.69 -8.83 -17.66
CA TRP A 249 4.63 -9.94 -16.70
C TRP A 249 5.35 -11.18 -17.24
N THR A 250 4.99 -11.66 -18.44
CA THR A 250 5.61 -12.86 -19.03
C THR A 250 7.13 -12.70 -19.16
N ARG A 251 7.60 -11.54 -19.63
CA ARG A 251 9.05 -11.28 -19.74
C ARG A 251 9.75 -11.20 -18.38
N GLY A 252 9.06 -10.67 -17.37
CA GLY A 252 9.55 -10.65 -15.98
C GLY A 252 9.63 -12.05 -15.38
N VAL A 253 8.60 -12.87 -15.58
CA VAL A 253 8.59 -14.28 -15.12
C VAL A 253 9.67 -15.11 -15.81
N GLU A 254 9.89 -14.95 -17.11
CA GLU A 254 11.01 -15.60 -17.83
C GLU A 254 12.37 -15.28 -17.20
N LEU A 255 12.52 -14.08 -16.61
CA LEU A 255 13.72 -13.67 -15.89
C LEU A 255 13.81 -14.25 -14.48
N LEU A 256 12.69 -14.36 -13.77
CA LEU A 256 12.62 -14.81 -12.38
C LEU A 256 12.56 -16.34 -12.23
N GLY A 257 12.20 -17.08 -13.29
CA GLY A 257 12.03 -18.53 -13.28
C GLY A 257 10.60 -18.97 -12.98
N GLU A 258 10.43 -20.20 -12.52
CA GLU A 258 9.10 -20.74 -12.21
C GLU A 258 8.57 -20.20 -10.87
N VAL A 259 7.24 -20.09 -10.77
CA VAL A 259 6.57 -19.78 -9.51
C VAL A 259 6.63 -21.03 -8.63
N ARG A 260 7.36 -20.93 -7.54
CA ARG A 260 7.54 -22.01 -6.56
C ARG A 260 6.37 -22.13 -5.60
N ARG A 261 5.83 -20.98 -5.17
CA ARG A 261 4.72 -20.92 -4.19
C ARG A 261 3.81 -19.74 -4.45
N ARG A 262 2.53 -19.94 -4.16
CA ARG A 262 1.52 -18.88 -4.13
C ARG A 262 0.94 -18.76 -2.72
N TRP A 263 0.85 -17.53 -2.23
CA TRP A 263 0.35 -17.22 -0.89
C TRP A 263 -0.78 -16.19 -0.98
N ALA A 264 -1.93 -16.50 -0.39
CA ALA A 264 -3.02 -15.55 -0.22
C ALA A 264 -2.90 -14.81 1.12
N VAL A 265 -3.40 -13.58 1.14
CA VAL A 265 -3.55 -12.79 2.36
C VAL A 265 -4.80 -13.22 3.12
N SER A 266 -4.69 -13.43 4.44
CA SER A 266 -5.83 -13.85 5.27
C SER A 266 -6.79 -12.71 5.66
N SER A 267 -6.52 -11.48 5.25
CA SER A 267 -7.24 -10.27 5.70
C SER A 267 -8.36 -9.80 4.75
N GLY A 268 -8.80 -10.63 3.82
CA GLY A 268 -10.00 -10.39 3.00
C GLY A 268 -9.79 -9.61 1.69
N PHE A 269 -8.71 -8.84 1.56
CA PHE A 269 -8.43 -8.06 0.33
C PHE A 269 -7.77 -8.92 -0.78
N PRO A 270 -7.97 -8.57 -2.07
CA PRO A 270 -7.49 -9.31 -3.25
C PRO A 270 -5.99 -9.14 -3.48
N ARG A 271 -5.18 -9.58 -2.50
CA ARG A 271 -3.73 -9.54 -2.55
C ARG A 271 -3.14 -10.93 -2.38
N HIS A 272 -2.18 -11.26 -3.24
CA HIS A 272 -1.37 -12.47 -3.12
C HIS A 272 0.11 -12.20 -3.34
N LEU A 273 0.92 -13.15 -2.91
CA LEU A 273 2.36 -13.17 -3.08
C LEU A 273 2.77 -14.42 -3.85
N LEU A 274 3.63 -14.20 -4.83
CA LEU A 274 4.28 -15.23 -5.64
C LEU A 274 5.76 -15.31 -5.25
N GLU A 275 6.22 -16.50 -4.86
CA GLU A 275 7.61 -16.80 -4.58
C GLU A 275 8.20 -17.55 -5.77
N PHE A 276 9.26 -17.05 -6.37
CA PHE A 276 9.93 -17.62 -7.54
C PHE A 276 11.16 -18.44 -7.14
N ASP A 277 11.58 -19.37 -8.00
CA ASP A 277 12.75 -20.22 -7.77
C ASP A 277 14.05 -19.45 -7.56
N CYS A 278 14.19 -18.27 -8.17
CA CYS A 278 15.35 -17.39 -7.94
C CYS A 278 15.31 -16.68 -6.58
N GLY A 279 14.33 -16.98 -5.72
CA GLY A 279 14.10 -16.34 -4.42
C GLY A 279 13.42 -14.98 -4.50
N ALA A 280 12.92 -14.58 -5.68
CA ALA A 280 12.16 -13.35 -5.84
C ALA A 280 10.74 -13.49 -5.28
N GLU A 281 10.23 -12.38 -4.75
CA GLU A 281 8.90 -12.27 -4.18
C GLU A 281 8.14 -11.20 -4.95
N VAL A 282 7.00 -11.55 -5.56
CA VAL A 282 6.17 -10.61 -6.32
C VAL A 282 4.80 -10.52 -5.66
N GLN A 283 4.41 -9.31 -5.25
CA GLN A 283 3.04 -9.06 -4.77
C GLN A 283 2.17 -8.63 -5.92
N VAL A 284 0.98 -9.22 -5.98
CA VAL A 284 -0.08 -8.88 -6.93
C VAL A 284 -1.29 -8.46 -6.13
N GLU A 285 -1.94 -7.39 -6.58
CA GLU A 285 -3.20 -6.87 -6.04
C GLU A 285 -4.10 -6.45 -7.19
N ASP A 286 -5.38 -6.80 -7.13
CA ASP A 286 -6.36 -6.52 -8.18
C ASP A 286 -5.86 -6.98 -9.58
N ALA A 287 -5.35 -8.22 -9.63
CA ALA A 287 -4.75 -8.82 -10.83
C ALA A 287 -3.51 -8.09 -11.38
N ARG A 288 -2.94 -7.09 -10.69
CA ARG A 288 -1.81 -6.28 -11.15
C ARG A 288 -0.61 -6.39 -10.22
N VAL A 289 0.59 -6.33 -10.79
CA VAL A 289 1.82 -6.38 -9.99
C VAL A 289 1.99 -5.12 -9.17
N LEU A 290 2.03 -5.29 -7.86
CA LEU A 290 2.16 -4.22 -6.89
C LEU A 290 3.62 -3.99 -6.47
N SER A 291 4.41 -5.06 -6.33
CA SER A 291 5.83 -4.93 -5.99
C SER A 291 6.63 -6.16 -6.39
N VAL A 292 7.92 -5.97 -6.61
CA VAL A 292 8.90 -7.03 -6.84
C VAL A 292 10.02 -6.88 -5.83
N ARG A 293 10.36 -7.97 -5.16
CA ARG A 293 11.40 -7.99 -4.13
C ARG A 293 12.42 -9.08 -4.42
N LEU A 294 13.69 -8.71 -4.36
CA LEU A 294 14.82 -9.59 -4.56
C LEU A 294 15.68 -9.60 -3.30
N ARG A 295 16.27 -10.75 -2.98
CA ARG A 295 17.25 -10.91 -1.91
C ARG A 295 18.56 -11.45 -2.48
N PRO A 296 19.45 -10.56 -2.97
CA PRO A 296 20.69 -10.97 -3.63
C PRO A 296 21.69 -11.64 -2.70
N SER A 297 21.64 -11.36 -1.39
CA SER A 297 22.53 -11.96 -0.39
C SER A 297 21.93 -13.24 0.19
N PRO A 298 22.58 -14.40 0.00
CA PRO A 298 22.29 -15.58 0.78
C PRO A 298 23.19 -15.57 2.03
N GLU A 299 22.63 -15.28 3.21
CA GLU A 299 23.16 -15.89 4.42
C GLU A 299 22.13 -16.93 4.88
N VAL A 300 22.33 -18.18 4.45
CA VAL A 300 22.50 -19.33 5.36
C VAL A 300 23.24 -20.41 4.56
N ASP A 301 24.38 -20.84 5.08
CA ASP A 301 24.99 -22.14 4.79
C ASP A 301 23.93 -23.25 4.87
N THR A 302 23.31 -23.55 3.73
CA THR A 302 22.62 -24.82 3.54
C THR A 302 23.43 -25.54 2.49
N GLU A 303 24.00 -26.67 2.88
CA GLU A 303 24.76 -27.54 2.00
C GLU A 303 24.02 -27.69 0.65
N PRO A 304 24.75 -27.64 -0.48
CA PRO A 304 24.12 -27.80 -1.78
C PRO A 304 23.55 -29.21 -1.84
N TRP A 305 22.24 -29.35 -1.67
CA TRP A 305 21.55 -30.55 -2.10
C TRP A 305 21.81 -30.63 -3.60
N ALA A 306 22.48 -31.70 -4.03
CA ALA A 306 22.87 -31.90 -5.41
C ALA A 306 21.62 -31.93 -6.31
N ALA A 307 21.23 -30.79 -6.85
CA ALA A 307 20.24 -30.70 -7.90
C ALA A 307 20.94 -31.06 -9.22
N GLU A 308 20.45 -32.11 -9.88
CA GLU A 308 20.94 -32.59 -11.18
C GLU A 308 20.56 -31.66 -12.34
N THR A 309 19.84 -30.57 -12.07
CA THR A 309 19.44 -29.58 -13.07
C THR A 309 20.47 -28.44 -13.10
N PRO A 310 21.05 -28.09 -14.26
CA PRO A 310 21.95 -26.95 -14.34
C PRO A 310 21.21 -25.70 -13.85
N PRO A 311 21.83 -24.86 -13.00
CA PRO A 311 21.17 -23.66 -12.51
C PRO A 311 20.81 -22.80 -13.72
N VAL A 312 19.52 -22.46 -13.83
CA VAL A 312 19.05 -21.37 -14.69
C VAL A 312 19.97 -20.19 -14.39
N ARG A 313 20.53 -19.56 -15.42
CA ARG A 313 21.44 -18.42 -15.23
C ARG A 313 20.65 -17.29 -14.58
N SER A 314 20.65 -17.25 -13.24
CA SER A 314 20.01 -16.19 -12.49
C SER A 314 20.63 -14.86 -12.90
N PRO A 315 19.83 -13.83 -13.18
CA PRO A 315 20.36 -12.50 -13.44
C PRO A 315 21.27 -12.07 -12.31
N ARG A 316 22.46 -11.56 -12.65
CA ARG A 316 23.39 -11.01 -11.66
C ARG A 316 22.89 -9.64 -11.23
N TRP A 317 22.36 -9.58 -10.01
CA TRP A 317 22.00 -8.33 -9.36
C TRP A 317 23.25 -7.65 -8.78
N PRO A 318 23.29 -6.32 -8.65
CA PRO A 318 24.34 -5.63 -7.90
C PRO A 318 24.41 -6.18 -6.48
N GLY A 319 25.60 -6.63 -6.06
CA GLY A 319 25.82 -7.27 -4.76
C GLY A 319 26.29 -6.31 -3.68
N THR A 320 26.83 -5.15 -4.05
CA THR A 320 27.32 -4.14 -3.10
C THR A 320 26.76 -2.75 -3.40
N ARG A 321 26.83 -1.85 -2.41
CA ARG A 321 26.39 -0.46 -2.56
C ARG A 321 27.10 0.28 -3.69
N ASP A 322 28.41 0.09 -3.85
CA ASP A 322 29.16 0.65 -4.96
C ASP A 322 28.77 0.05 -6.32
N GLU A 323 28.42 -1.25 -6.38
CA GLU A 323 27.86 -1.84 -7.59
C GLU A 323 26.47 -1.26 -7.91
N THR A 324 25.61 -1.08 -6.91
CA THR A 324 24.28 -0.46 -7.08
C THR A 324 24.42 0.96 -7.61
N ARG A 325 25.34 1.76 -7.05
CA ARG A 325 25.58 3.15 -7.50
C ARG A 325 26.14 3.22 -8.91
N ARG A 326 27.01 2.29 -9.30
CA ARG A 326 27.50 2.19 -10.68
C ARG A 326 26.41 1.77 -11.65
N ALA A 327 25.53 0.86 -11.26
CA ALA A 327 24.47 0.34 -12.12
C ALA A 327 23.30 1.32 -12.27
N PHE A 328 22.92 2.00 -11.19
CA PHE A 328 21.65 2.75 -11.09
C PHE A 328 21.83 4.22 -10.74
N GLY A 329 23.07 4.70 -10.61
CA GLY A 329 23.37 6.08 -10.25
C GLY A 329 23.25 6.40 -8.76
N ALA A 330 23.42 7.68 -8.45
CA ALA A 330 23.31 8.20 -7.09
C ALA A 330 21.87 8.06 -6.56
N PRO A 331 21.68 7.77 -5.27
CA PRO A 331 20.36 7.71 -4.67
C PRO A 331 19.74 9.11 -4.55
N LEU A 332 18.40 9.16 -4.61
CA LEU A 332 17.59 10.35 -4.38
C LEU A 332 17.45 10.67 -2.88
N ALA A 333 17.45 9.63 -2.06
CA ALA A 333 17.45 9.76 -0.60
C ALA A 333 18.23 8.60 0.03
N THR A 334 18.79 8.84 1.21
CA THR A 334 19.46 7.83 2.03
C THR A 334 18.99 7.97 3.46
N THR A 335 18.54 6.86 4.07
CA THR A 335 18.16 6.82 5.48
C THR A 335 18.73 5.56 6.10
N GLY A 336 19.69 5.74 7.01
CA GLY A 336 20.44 4.62 7.58
C GLY A 336 21.04 3.72 6.50
N ARG A 337 20.56 2.47 6.43
CA ARG A 337 21.03 1.43 5.51
C ARG A 337 20.20 1.33 4.24
N MET A 338 19.26 2.25 4.01
CA MET A 338 18.40 2.25 2.84
C MET A 338 18.73 3.39 1.89
N GLU A 339 18.66 3.11 0.59
CA GLU A 339 18.73 4.08 -0.49
C GLU A 339 17.47 4.00 -1.36
N LEU A 340 16.96 5.17 -1.77
CA LEU A 340 15.84 5.30 -2.69
C LEU A 340 16.32 5.82 -4.05
N ARG A 341 15.84 5.21 -5.13
CA ARG A 341 15.98 5.68 -6.52
C ARG A 341 14.62 5.69 -7.19
N ARG A 342 14.43 6.53 -8.21
CA ARG A 342 13.18 6.63 -8.97
C ARG A 342 13.47 6.59 -10.45
N PHE A 343 12.75 5.74 -11.16
CA PHE A 343 12.83 5.55 -12.60
C PHE A 343 11.43 5.58 -13.19
N GLY A 344 11.12 6.58 -14.03
CA GLY A 344 9.75 6.79 -14.48
C GLY A 344 8.80 7.00 -13.28
N THR A 345 7.80 6.14 -13.20
CA THR A 345 6.80 6.09 -12.13
C THR A 345 7.08 4.98 -11.11
N CYS A 346 8.30 4.47 -11.05
CA CYS A 346 8.69 3.37 -10.19
C CYS A 346 9.78 3.80 -9.21
N ASP A 347 9.64 3.39 -7.96
CA ASP A 347 10.65 3.53 -6.93
C ASP A 347 11.41 2.21 -6.79
N LEU A 348 12.73 2.30 -6.73
CA LEU A 348 13.63 1.20 -6.38
C LEU A 348 14.29 1.53 -5.04
N MET A 349 13.94 0.75 -4.03
CA MET A 349 14.57 0.77 -2.73
C MET A 349 15.64 -0.30 -2.65
N THR A 350 16.78 0.05 -2.04
CA THR A 350 17.86 -0.89 -1.75
C THR A 350 18.19 -0.84 -0.28
N GLU A 351 18.19 -2.00 0.38
CA GLU A 351 18.67 -2.16 1.74
C GLU A 351 20.06 -2.81 1.74
N TYR A 352 20.91 -2.35 2.65
CA TYR A 352 22.29 -2.79 2.80
C TYR A 352 22.56 -3.37 4.19
N SER A 353 23.57 -4.22 4.30
CA SER A 353 23.99 -4.80 5.58
C SER A 353 24.58 -3.78 6.56
N SER A 354 25.21 -2.72 6.05
CA SER A 354 25.83 -1.64 6.83
C SER A 354 25.72 -0.29 6.10
N HIS A 355 26.28 0.77 6.69
CA HIS A 355 26.33 2.11 6.08
C HIS A 355 27.56 2.33 5.18
N GLU A 356 28.43 1.33 5.04
CA GLU A 356 29.70 1.45 4.32
C GLU A 356 29.51 1.38 2.78
N ALA A 357 30.54 1.70 2.02
CA ALA A 357 30.48 1.75 0.54
C ALA A 357 30.53 0.36 -0.10
N ASP A 358 31.20 -0.58 0.55
CA ASP A 358 31.28 -2.00 0.20
C ASP A 358 30.18 -2.85 0.85
N ALA A 359 29.23 -2.22 1.57
CA ALA A 359 28.12 -2.90 2.20
C ALA A 359 27.33 -3.76 1.20
N ALA A 360 27.06 -5.00 1.60
CA ALA A 360 26.33 -5.97 0.80
C ALA A 360 24.86 -5.57 0.66
N VAL A 361 24.28 -5.80 -0.52
CA VAL A 361 22.86 -5.62 -0.78
C VAL A 361 22.09 -6.77 -0.12
N THR A 362 21.26 -6.45 0.86
CA THR A 362 20.40 -7.44 1.53
C THR A 362 19.05 -7.56 0.83
N GLU A 363 18.52 -6.46 0.30
CA GLU A 363 17.22 -6.43 -0.35
C GLU A 363 17.16 -5.38 -1.47
N LEU A 364 16.49 -5.71 -2.57
CA LEU A 364 16.05 -4.78 -3.61
C LEU A 364 14.54 -4.87 -3.73
N THR A 365 13.84 -3.76 -3.50
CA THR A 365 12.37 -3.70 -3.57
C THR A 365 11.96 -2.65 -4.58
N ALA A 366 11.29 -3.08 -5.64
CA ALA A 366 10.74 -2.24 -6.69
C ALA A 366 9.21 -2.16 -6.55
N LEU A 367 8.67 -0.94 -6.66
CA LEU A 367 7.24 -0.67 -6.53
C LEU A 367 6.86 0.60 -7.30
N PRO A 368 5.58 0.80 -7.70
CA PRO A 368 5.16 2.08 -8.22
C PRO A 368 5.35 3.20 -7.20
N THR A 369 5.79 4.37 -7.65
CA THR A 369 5.79 5.59 -6.84
C THR A 369 4.37 5.84 -6.35
N GLY A 370 4.16 6.00 -5.06
CA GLY A 370 2.78 6.08 -4.53
C GLY A 370 2.34 4.86 -3.74
N VAL A 371 3.03 3.72 -3.89
CA VAL A 371 2.58 2.45 -3.31
C VAL A 371 3.31 2.17 -2.00
N SER A 372 2.63 1.44 -1.10
CA SER A 372 3.25 0.82 0.07
C SER A 372 2.78 -0.61 0.19
N VAL A 373 3.72 -1.48 0.57
CA VAL A 373 3.48 -2.92 0.66
C VAL A 373 3.96 -3.43 2.01
N SER A 374 3.14 -4.24 2.67
CA SER A 374 3.63 -5.02 3.80
C SER A 374 4.20 -6.32 3.28
N HIS A 375 5.43 -6.63 3.65
CA HIS A 375 6.01 -7.94 3.39
C HIS A 375 5.68 -8.96 4.50
N ARG A 376 5.06 -8.55 5.61
CA ARG A 376 4.71 -9.39 6.76
C ARG A 376 3.21 -9.66 6.84
N ILE A 377 2.62 -10.09 5.74
CA ILE A 377 1.20 -10.42 5.69
C ILE A 377 0.98 -11.82 6.27
N HIS A 378 -0.12 -12.04 6.98
CA HIS A 378 -0.58 -13.38 7.36
C HIS A 378 -0.96 -14.14 6.09
N ARG A 379 -0.36 -15.31 5.90
CA ARG A 379 -0.39 -16.05 4.64
C ARG A 379 -0.91 -17.47 4.85
N TRP A 380 -1.71 -17.95 3.91
CA TRP A 380 -1.97 -19.38 3.72
C TRP A 380 -1.63 -19.75 2.26
N ARG A 381 -1.31 -21.03 2.02
CA ARG A 381 -0.89 -21.50 0.69
C ARG A 381 -2.11 -21.62 -0.22
N SER A 382 -2.17 -20.80 -1.25
CA SER A 382 -3.37 -20.68 -2.10
C SER A 382 -3.34 -21.56 -3.33
N GLY A 383 -2.15 -21.97 -3.80
CA GLY A 383 -2.00 -22.45 -5.16
C GLY A 383 -2.60 -21.45 -6.17
N GLU A 384 -3.22 -21.95 -7.24
CA GLU A 384 -3.76 -21.15 -8.34
C GLU A 384 -5.11 -20.46 -8.01
N PHE A 385 -5.71 -20.73 -6.85
CA PHE A 385 -7.07 -20.25 -6.56
C PHE A 385 -7.21 -18.73 -6.42
N THR A 386 -6.16 -18.04 -5.96
CA THR A 386 -6.15 -16.56 -5.95
C THR A 386 -6.21 -16.01 -7.36
N MET A 387 -5.52 -16.65 -8.31
CA MET A 387 -5.59 -16.30 -9.72
C MET A 387 -7.00 -16.46 -10.28
N PHE A 388 -7.73 -17.50 -9.87
CA PHE A 388 -9.12 -17.71 -10.30
C PHE A 388 -10.06 -16.64 -9.75
N LEU A 389 -9.94 -16.31 -8.45
CA LEU A 389 -10.73 -15.27 -7.81
C LEU A 389 -10.48 -13.90 -8.47
N ASP A 390 -9.22 -13.55 -8.73
CA ASP A 390 -8.86 -12.27 -9.36
C ASP A 390 -9.25 -12.18 -10.84
N ALA A 391 -9.40 -13.32 -11.51
CA ALA A 391 -9.87 -13.39 -12.89
C ALA A 391 -11.39 -13.19 -12.99
N LEU A 392 -12.15 -13.45 -11.91
CA LEU A 392 -13.60 -13.29 -11.91
C LEU A 392 -14.00 -11.86 -12.29
N GLY A 393 -15.07 -11.77 -13.06
CA GLY A 393 -15.56 -10.51 -13.57
C GLY A 393 -14.62 -9.84 -14.55
N GLN A 394 -13.46 -10.39 -14.95
CA GLN A 394 -12.62 -9.77 -15.99
C GLN A 394 -13.12 -10.11 -17.40
N PRO A 395 -12.90 -9.24 -18.41
CA PRO A 395 -13.23 -9.56 -19.80
C PRO A 395 -12.49 -10.80 -20.34
N GLU A 396 -13.08 -11.52 -21.30
CA GLU A 396 -12.47 -12.70 -21.92
C GLU A 396 -11.05 -12.44 -22.48
N ALA A 397 -10.82 -11.26 -23.05
CA ALA A 397 -9.53 -10.87 -23.59
C ALA A 397 -8.49 -10.43 -22.52
N HIS A 398 -8.86 -10.41 -21.24
CA HIS A 398 -7.97 -9.99 -20.18
C HIS A 398 -6.79 -10.97 -20.03
N PRO A 399 -5.53 -10.51 -19.90
CA PRO A 399 -4.37 -11.39 -19.85
C PRO A 399 -4.43 -12.46 -18.76
N LEU A 400 -4.99 -12.11 -17.59
CA LEU A 400 -5.19 -13.06 -16.49
C LEU A 400 -6.15 -14.20 -16.89
N VAL A 401 -7.28 -13.86 -17.53
CA VAL A 401 -8.28 -14.86 -17.99
C VAL A 401 -7.67 -15.79 -19.03
N LEU A 402 -6.89 -15.24 -19.97
CA LEU A 402 -6.16 -16.03 -20.96
C LEU A 402 -5.08 -16.92 -20.33
N ALA A 403 -4.46 -16.48 -19.24
CA ALA A 403 -3.50 -17.30 -18.50
C ALA A 403 -4.19 -18.43 -17.74
N VAL A 404 -5.31 -18.16 -17.06
CA VAL A 404 -6.13 -19.19 -16.41
C VAL A 404 -6.64 -20.22 -17.44
N GLY A 405 -7.13 -19.78 -18.59
CA GLY A 405 -7.64 -20.66 -19.65
C GLY A 405 -6.57 -21.53 -20.34
N ARG A 406 -5.28 -21.28 -20.09
CA ARG A 406 -4.17 -22.12 -20.56
C ARG A 406 -3.81 -23.23 -19.58
N LEU A 407 -4.39 -23.24 -18.37
CA LEU A 407 -4.13 -24.27 -17.38
C LEU A 407 -4.87 -25.57 -17.74
N ASP A 408 -4.15 -26.69 -17.64
CA ASP A 408 -4.68 -27.98 -18.03
C ASP A 408 -5.80 -28.47 -17.10
N GLY A 409 -7.03 -28.58 -17.62
CA GLY A 409 -8.17 -29.14 -16.89
C GLY A 409 -8.97 -28.12 -16.10
N VAL A 410 -8.88 -26.86 -16.51
CA VAL A 410 -9.72 -25.74 -16.09
C VAL A 410 -10.75 -25.46 -17.19
N ASP A 411 -12.02 -25.36 -16.82
CA ASP A 411 -13.11 -24.93 -17.70
C ASP A 411 -13.59 -23.52 -17.31
N LEU A 412 -13.82 -22.66 -18.31
CA LEU A 412 -14.24 -21.27 -18.11
C LEU A 412 -15.66 -21.03 -18.62
N SER A 413 -16.49 -20.37 -17.82
CA SER A 413 -17.82 -19.92 -18.23
C SER A 413 -17.92 -18.40 -18.17
N PHE A 414 -18.60 -17.82 -19.17
CA PHE A 414 -18.69 -16.37 -19.35
C PHE A 414 -20.14 -15.90 -19.38
N ARG A 415 -20.39 -14.73 -18.79
CA ARG A 415 -21.66 -14.01 -18.85
C ARG A 415 -21.39 -12.59 -19.29
N ASP A 416 -22.11 -12.14 -20.31
CA ASP A 416 -21.94 -10.80 -20.91
C ASP A 416 -20.48 -10.46 -21.26
N GLY A 417 -19.71 -11.45 -21.72
CA GLY A 417 -18.31 -11.30 -22.13
C GLY A 417 -17.31 -11.18 -20.96
N ARG A 418 -17.74 -11.44 -19.73
CA ARG A 418 -16.92 -11.42 -18.51
C ARG A 418 -16.85 -12.82 -17.89
N LEU A 419 -15.71 -13.18 -17.33
CA LEU A 419 -15.53 -14.48 -16.68
C LEU A 419 -16.45 -14.56 -15.45
N GLU A 420 -17.33 -15.54 -15.44
CA GLU A 420 -18.30 -15.74 -14.37
C GLU A 420 -17.87 -16.89 -13.45
N ARG A 421 -17.30 -17.95 -14.03
CA ARG A 421 -16.98 -19.18 -13.31
C ARG A 421 -15.75 -19.86 -13.89
N VAL A 422 -14.90 -20.35 -12.99
CA VAL A 422 -13.77 -21.24 -13.25
C VAL A 422 -14.08 -22.58 -12.60
N GLU A 423 -14.04 -23.67 -13.34
CA GLU A 423 -14.32 -25.01 -12.83
C GLU A 423 -13.13 -25.95 -13.01
N ILE A 424 -12.86 -26.75 -11.99
CA ILE A 424 -11.82 -27.78 -11.96
C ILE A 424 -12.46 -29.11 -11.60
N GLY A 425 -12.19 -30.16 -12.36
CA GLY A 425 -12.82 -31.47 -12.18
C GLY A 425 -14.09 -31.62 -13.04
N GLY A 426 -15.01 -32.50 -12.64
CA GLY A 426 -16.24 -32.76 -13.40
C GLY A 426 -16.10 -33.73 -14.59
N ALA A 427 -16.99 -33.61 -15.59
CA ALA A 427 -17.08 -34.58 -16.70
C ALA A 427 -15.89 -34.52 -17.67
N VAL A 428 -15.19 -33.39 -17.72
CA VAL A 428 -14.14 -33.07 -18.71
C VAL A 428 -12.73 -33.17 -18.10
N SER A 429 -12.60 -33.10 -16.77
CA SER A 429 -11.32 -33.08 -16.05
C SER A 429 -11.26 -34.11 -14.92
N ARG A 430 -10.11 -34.77 -14.73
CA ARG A 430 -9.95 -35.84 -13.72
C ARG A 430 -9.57 -35.25 -12.35
N ALA A 431 -10.17 -35.80 -11.29
CA ALA A 431 -9.89 -35.42 -9.90
C ALA A 431 -8.40 -35.47 -9.49
N GLU A 432 -7.57 -36.27 -10.18
CA GLU A 432 -6.12 -36.35 -9.95
C GLU A 432 -5.36 -35.04 -10.20
N ARG A 433 -6.03 -34.01 -10.75
CA ARG A 433 -5.45 -32.70 -11.05
C ARG A 433 -5.57 -31.66 -9.92
N PHE A 434 -6.33 -31.92 -8.85
CA PHE A 434 -6.50 -30.93 -7.76
C PHE A 434 -5.16 -30.55 -7.10
N ALA A 435 -4.24 -31.51 -6.96
CA ALA A 435 -2.90 -31.28 -6.42
C ALA A 435 -2.03 -30.32 -7.26
N ALA A 436 -2.37 -30.10 -8.55
CA ALA A 436 -1.69 -29.13 -9.40
C ALA A 436 -2.18 -27.69 -9.14
N PHE A 437 -3.36 -27.52 -8.54
CA PHE A 437 -3.98 -26.22 -8.29
C PHE A 437 -3.96 -25.80 -6.84
N VAL A 438 -3.78 -26.74 -5.91
CA VAL A 438 -3.81 -26.50 -4.46
C VAL A 438 -2.56 -27.08 -3.80
N ASP A 439 -1.65 -26.19 -3.42
CA ASP A 439 -0.39 -26.54 -2.77
C ASP A 439 -0.61 -27.39 -1.50
N GLY A 440 0.06 -28.54 -1.44
CA GLY A 440 0.05 -29.43 -0.27
C GLY A 440 -1.14 -30.38 -0.18
N THR A 441 -2.01 -30.44 -1.21
CA THR A 441 -3.09 -31.43 -1.28
C THR A 441 -2.63 -32.75 -1.92
N PRO A 442 -3.17 -33.90 -1.48
CA PRO A 442 -2.92 -35.17 -2.16
C PRO A 442 -3.62 -35.18 -3.53
N ALA A 443 -3.24 -36.13 -4.40
CA ALA A 443 -3.84 -36.25 -5.74
C ALA A 443 -5.37 -36.45 -5.72
N ARG A 444 -5.93 -37.03 -4.66
CA ARG A 444 -7.37 -37.16 -4.44
C ARG A 444 -7.73 -36.59 -3.08
N PRO A 445 -7.89 -35.26 -2.97
CA PRO A 445 -8.16 -34.62 -1.71
C PRO A 445 -9.59 -34.88 -1.24
N THR A 446 -9.73 -35.05 0.07
CA THR A 446 -11.00 -34.98 0.77
C THR A 446 -11.36 -33.54 1.08
N ARG A 447 -12.62 -33.31 1.46
CA ARG A 447 -13.13 -31.97 1.84
C ARG A 447 -12.36 -31.33 3.00
N GLU A 448 -11.87 -32.13 3.94
CA GLU A 448 -11.13 -31.67 5.13
C GLU A 448 -9.66 -31.34 4.83
N GLU A 449 -9.11 -31.83 3.72
CA GLU A 449 -7.70 -31.65 3.36
C GLU A 449 -7.44 -30.35 2.58
N LEU A 450 -8.49 -29.58 2.27
CA LEU A 450 -8.34 -28.30 1.59
C LEU A 450 -7.78 -27.21 2.52
N PRO A 451 -6.75 -26.46 2.10
CA PRO A 451 -6.12 -25.42 2.92
C PRO A 451 -6.94 -24.11 2.98
N PHE A 452 -8.18 -24.12 2.51
CA PHE A 452 -9.08 -22.95 2.46
C PHE A 452 -9.75 -22.63 3.80
N GLY A 453 -9.29 -23.23 4.90
CA GLY A 453 -9.92 -23.10 6.21
C GLY A 453 -11.32 -23.74 6.27
N VAL A 454 -12.05 -23.43 7.34
CA VAL A 454 -13.40 -23.93 7.58
C VAL A 454 -14.38 -23.28 6.59
N PRO A 455 -15.31 -24.03 5.98
CA PRO A 455 -16.29 -23.45 5.08
C PRO A 455 -17.28 -22.54 5.80
N THR A 456 -17.77 -21.52 5.10
CA THR A 456 -18.84 -20.64 5.59
C THR A 456 -20.17 -21.38 5.62
N TYR A 457 -20.44 -22.18 4.58
CA TYR A 457 -21.61 -23.05 4.51
C TYR A 457 -21.20 -24.50 4.19
N ILE A 458 -21.85 -25.45 4.85
CA ILE A 458 -21.58 -26.88 4.74
C ILE A 458 -22.87 -27.66 4.44
N GLY A 459 -22.75 -28.67 3.59
CA GLY A 459 -23.81 -29.61 3.23
C GLY A 459 -23.31 -31.06 3.26
N GLU A 460 -24.16 -32.02 2.91
CA GLU A 460 -23.78 -33.43 2.84
C GLU A 460 -22.68 -33.66 1.79
N HIS A 461 -22.74 -32.96 0.66
CA HIS A 461 -21.83 -33.11 -0.48
C HIS A 461 -21.07 -31.83 -0.84
N ASP A 462 -21.41 -30.69 -0.23
CA ASP A 462 -21.01 -29.38 -0.72
C ASP A 462 -20.44 -28.51 0.40
N ASP A 463 -19.36 -27.78 0.09
CA ASP A 463 -18.80 -26.74 0.94
C ASP A 463 -18.71 -25.42 0.17
N LEU A 464 -19.16 -24.32 0.79
CA LEU A 464 -19.06 -22.98 0.24
C LEU A 464 -18.20 -22.07 1.13
N ARG A 465 -17.37 -21.25 0.50
CA ARG A 465 -16.57 -20.20 1.12
C ARG A 465 -16.81 -18.88 0.40
N ASP A 466 -17.05 -17.83 1.17
CA ASP A 466 -17.23 -16.47 0.69
C ASP A 466 -15.92 -15.67 0.77
N PHE A 467 -15.60 -14.98 -0.30
CA PHE A 467 -14.49 -14.03 -0.41
C PHE A 467 -15.02 -12.72 -0.97
N GLU A 468 -14.26 -11.64 -0.81
CA GLU A 468 -14.63 -10.32 -1.37
C GLU A 468 -14.81 -10.38 -2.89
N GLN A 469 -13.99 -11.18 -3.59
CA GLN A 469 -14.02 -11.32 -5.05
C GLN A 469 -15.07 -12.30 -5.57
N GLY A 470 -15.60 -13.21 -4.73
CA GLY A 470 -16.50 -14.26 -5.17
C GLY A 470 -16.56 -15.47 -4.23
N TRP A 471 -16.97 -16.61 -4.77
CA TRP A 471 -17.28 -17.82 -4.02
C TRP A 471 -16.42 -18.99 -4.47
N ILE A 472 -16.00 -19.83 -3.52
CA ILE A 472 -15.42 -21.14 -3.80
C ILE A 472 -16.42 -22.21 -3.36
N HIS A 473 -16.86 -23.02 -4.32
CA HIS A 473 -17.73 -24.18 -4.13
C HIS A 473 -16.93 -25.47 -4.34
N VAL A 474 -16.90 -26.32 -3.33
CA VAL A 474 -16.27 -27.64 -3.36
C VAL A 474 -17.38 -28.69 -3.34
N HIS A 475 -17.40 -29.58 -4.34
CA HIS A 475 -18.38 -30.64 -4.47
C HIS A 475 -17.73 -32.02 -4.40
N ALA A 476 -18.25 -32.87 -3.51
CA ALA A 476 -17.84 -34.25 -3.31
C ALA A 476 -19.03 -35.20 -3.51
N ARG A 477 -19.09 -35.87 -4.66
CA ARG A 477 -20.20 -36.77 -5.02
C ARG A 477 -20.45 -37.90 -4.01
N ASP A 478 -19.40 -38.42 -3.37
CA ASP A 478 -19.49 -39.45 -2.34
C ASP A 478 -19.57 -38.87 -0.91
N GLY A 479 -19.64 -37.55 -0.79
CA GLY A 479 -19.65 -36.79 0.47
C GLY A 479 -18.27 -36.57 1.08
N VAL A 480 -17.22 -37.19 0.53
CA VAL A 480 -15.87 -37.25 1.13
C VAL A 480 -14.80 -36.73 0.18
N HIS A 481 -14.65 -37.35 -0.99
CA HIS A 481 -13.62 -37.03 -1.96
C HIS A 481 -14.12 -36.00 -2.96
N ILE A 482 -13.28 -35.00 -3.16
CA ILE A 482 -13.61 -33.88 -4.04
C ILE A 482 -13.67 -34.39 -5.48
N THR A 483 -14.76 -34.06 -6.15
CA THR A 483 -15.00 -34.35 -7.57
C THR A 483 -14.96 -33.12 -8.44
N THR A 484 -15.35 -31.96 -7.89
CA THR A 484 -15.36 -30.68 -8.59
C THR A 484 -15.05 -29.56 -7.59
N ILE A 485 -14.30 -28.56 -8.04
CA ILE A 485 -14.21 -27.27 -7.37
C ILE A 485 -14.56 -26.19 -8.39
N ALA A 486 -15.44 -25.28 -8.00
CA ALA A 486 -15.82 -24.15 -8.82
C ALA A 486 -15.58 -22.83 -8.09
N VAL A 487 -15.04 -21.86 -8.79
CA VAL A 487 -14.83 -20.49 -8.34
C VAL A 487 -15.75 -19.60 -9.15
N SER A 488 -16.70 -18.91 -8.51
CA SER A 488 -17.74 -18.16 -9.21
C SER A 488 -17.96 -16.76 -8.64
N LEU A 489 -18.37 -15.84 -9.49
CA LEU A 489 -18.68 -14.46 -9.09
C LEU A 489 -19.91 -14.41 -8.16
N GLU A 490 -20.91 -15.21 -8.48
CA GLU A 490 -22.15 -15.33 -7.69
C GLU A 490 -22.15 -16.60 -6.84
N GLN A 491 -22.93 -16.57 -5.76
CA GLN A 491 -23.18 -17.75 -4.95
C GLN A 491 -23.88 -18.81 -5.82
N PRO A 492 -23.47 -20.09 -5.76
CA PRO A 492 -24.17 -21.13 -6.49
C PRO A 492 -25.62 -21.31 -6.00
N GLU A 493 -26.55 -21.48 -6.95
CA GLU A 493 -27.97 -21.70 -6.66
C GLU A 493 -28.29 -23.19 -6.42
N ASP A 494 -29.42 -23.47 -5.77
CA ASP A 494 -30.00 -24.81 -5.59
C ASP A 494 -29.11 -25.86 -4.86
N ILE A 495 -28.22 -25.41 -3.97
CA ILE A 495 -27.41 -26.30 -3.13
C ILE A 495 -27.98 -26.42 -1.72
N ASP A 496 -28.11 -27.64 -1.21
CA ASP A 496 -28.53 -27.92 0.17
C ASP A 496 -27.36 -27.75 1.15
N VAL A 497 -27.14 -26.51 1.59
CA VAL A 497 -26.11 -26.13 2.57
C VAL A 497 -26.69 -25.31 3.72
N HIS A 498 -26.02 -25.36 4.87
CA HIS A 498 -26.34 -24.53 6.03
C HIS A 498 -25.09 -23.85 6.57
N LEU A 499 -25.26 -22.76 7.32
CA LEU A 499 -24.14 -22.06 7.95
C LEU A 499 -23.39 -23.03 8.88
N TRP A 500 -22.06 -23.10 8.72
CA TRP A 500 -21.23 -23.94 9.57
C TRP A 500 -21.24 -23.45 11.03
N LEU A 501 -21.44 -24.37 11.97
CA LEU A 501 -21.47 -24.06 13.40
C LEU A 501 -20.46 -24.92 14.19
N PRO A 502 -19.51 -24.32 14.95
CA PRO A 502 -18.45 -25.05 15.65
C PRO A 502 -18.91 -26.11 16.66
N HIS A 503 -20.16 -26.07 17.10
CA HIS A 503 -20.71 -27.01 18.09
C HIS A 503 -21.48 -28.18 17.45
N ARG A 504 -21.79 -28.08 16.16
CA ARG A 504 -22.59 -29.06 15.40
C ARG A 504 -21.72 -29.83 14.41
N ASP A 505 -20.77 -29.14 13.78
CA ASP A 505 -20.11 -29.59 12.54
C ASP A 505 -18.58 -29.75 12.71
N ARG A 506 -18.12 -30.04 13.94
CA ARG A 506 -16.70 -30.14 14.32
C ARG A 506 -16.25 -31.55 14.60
#